data_AF-A0A7C7L5B9-F1
#
_entry.id   AF-A0A7C7L5B9-F1
#
_cell.length_a   1.000
_cell.length_b   1.000
_cell.length_c   1.000
_cell.angle_alpha   90.00
_cell.angle_beta   90.00
_cell.angle_gamma   90.00
#
_symmetry.space_group_name_H-M   'P 1'
#
loop_
_entity.id
_entity.type
_entity.pdbx_description
1 polymer ?
#
loop_
_entity_poly.entity_id
_entity_poly.type
_entity_poly.pdbx_seq_one_letter_code
_entity_poly.pdbx_strand_id
1 'polypeptide(L)' 'MAKRHCHKKTTEFYYVLNGRGILDLELGTSMMICPGTRHRAEGQVEALIVGIPPFDPADMFVD' A
#
# COMPACT_ATOMS: atom_id res chain seq x y z
N MET A 1 9.58 -5.19 -7.39
CA MET A 1 8.42 -4.27 -7.48
C MET A 1 7.20 -5.01 -6.96
N ALA A 2 6.35 -4.36 -6.17
CA ALA A 2 5.12 -4.99 -5.69
C ALA A 2 4.17 -5.24 -6.87
N LYS A 3 3.46 -6.38 -6.89
CA LYS A 3 2.34 -6.55 -7.83
C LYS A 3 1.18 -5.66 -7.40
N ARG A 4 0.33 -5.26 -8.33
CA ARG A 4 -0.90 -4.54 -8.00
C ARG A 4 -1.79 -5.48 -7.18
N HIS A 5 -2.20 -5.04 -6.01
CA HIS A 5 -2.98 -5.85 -5.09
C HIS A 5 -3.92 -4.99 -4.24
N CYS A 6 -4.79 -5.65 -3.49
CA CYS A 6 -5.56 -5.03 -2.43
C CYS A 6 -5.68 -5.95 -1.21
N HIS A 7 -6.00 -5.33 -0.07
CA HIS A 7 -6.37 -6.00 1.17
C HIS A 7 -7.85 -5.83 1.43
N LYS A 8 -8.63 -6.87 1.75
CA LYS A 8 -10.08 -6.72 1.97
C LYS A 8 -10.43 -6.32 3.40
N LYS A 9 -9.52 -6.51 4.35
CA LYS A 9 -9.73 -6.18 5.77
C LYS A 9 -8.70 -5.17 6.27
N THR A 10 -7.47 -5.28 5.81
CA THR A 10 -6.35 -4.49 6.29
C THR A 10 -6.35 -3.09 5.70
N THR A 11 -6.27 -2.08 6.56
CA THR A 11 -5.94 -0.70 6.18
C THR A 11 -4.44 -0.53 6.31
N GLU A 12 -3.78 0.04 5.31
CA GLU A 12 -2.35 0.28 5.35
C GLU A 12 -2.00 1.77 5.38
N PHE A 13 -0.95 2.11 6.12
CA PHE A 13 -0.39 3.45 6.20
C PHE A 13 1.08 3.39 5.76
N TYR A 14 1.42 4.15 4.72
CA TYR A 14 2.76 4.16 4.15
C TYR A 14 3.51 5.43 4.58
N TYR A 15 4.70 5.26 5.14
CA TYR A 15 5.61 6.34 5.47
C TYR A 15 6.95 6.12 4.78
N VAL A 16 7.34 7.03 3.87
CA VAL A 16 8.58 6.93 3.11
C VAL A 16 9.76 7.36 3.96
N LEU A 17 10.76 6.49 4.11
CA LEU A 17 12.00 6.72 4.84
C LEU A 17 13.09 7.27 3.92
N ASN A 18 13.18 6.75 2.69
CA ASN A 18 14.18 7.17 1.70
C ASN A 18 13.74 6.86 0.26
N GLY A 19 14.27 7.61 -0.71
CA GLY A 19 14.01 7.41 -2.13
C GLY A 19 12.73 8.06 -2.65
N ARG A 20 12.28 7.64 -3.83
CA ARG A 20 11.08 8.18 -4.49
C ARG A 20 10.41 7.13 -5.37
N GLY A 21 9.09 7.19 -5.38
CA GLY A 21 8.27 6.30 -6.18
C GLY A 21 6.94 6.92 -6.55
N ILE A 22 6.19 6.18 -7.35
CA ILE A 22 4.79 6.48 -7.68
C ILE A 22 3.97 5.38 -7.01
N LEU A 23 3.04 5.79 -6.15
CA LEU A 23 1.95 4.95 -5.72
C LEU A 23 0.74 5.35 -6.58
N ASP A 24 0.05 4.39 -7.21
CA ASP A 24 -1.19 4.66 -7.93
C ASP A 24 -2.22 5.23 -6.95
N LEU A 25 -2.29 6.56 -6.87
CA LEU A 25 -3.16 7.33 -5.99
C LEU A 25 -3.99 8.31 -6.81
N GLU A 26 -5.20 8.55 -6.36
CA GLU A 26 -5.99 9.67 -6.83
C GLU A 26 -5.53 10.97 -6.16
N LEU A 27 -5.58 12.08 -6.91
CA LEU A 27 -5.18 13.40 -6.43
C LEU A 27 -6.03 13.80 -5.19
N GLY A 28 -5.37 14.18 -4.09
CA GLY A 28 -6.05 14.69 -2.87
C GLY A 28 -6.06 13.75 -1.67
N THR A 29 -5.40 12.59 -1.76
CA THR A 29 -5.35 11.59 -0.67
C THR A 29 -4.00 11.62 0.07
N SER A 30 -4.00 11.83 1.38
CA SER A 30 -2.90 11.41 2.25
C SER A 30 -2.96 9.89 2.43
N MET A 31 -1.83 9.16 2.36
CA MET A 31 -1.81 7.70 2.11
C MET A 31 -2.27 6.83 3.29
N MET A 32 -3.58 6.82 3.52
CA MET A 32 -4.32 5.72 4.12
C MET A 32 -4.88 4.89 2.97
N ILE A 33 -4.42 3.65 2.84
CA ILE A 33 -4.94 2.71 1.85
C ILE A 33 -6.06 1.94 2.54
N CYS A 34 -7.30 2.34 2.24
CA CYS A 34 -8.49 1.67 2.75
C CYS A 34 -8.59 0.22 2.25
N PRO A 35 -9.29 -0.66 2.98
CA PRO A 35 -9.60 -1.99 2.50
C PRO A 35 -10.33 -1.94 1.15
N GLY A 36 -9.92 -2.80 0.22
CA GLY A 36 -10.42 -2.90 -1.14
C GLY A 36 -9.69 -2.01 -2.15
N THR A 37 -8.89 -1.03 -1.72
CA THR A 37 -8.15 -0.14 -2.63
C THR A 37 -7.01 -0.88 -3.31
N ARG A 38 -7.08 -0.94 -4.65
CA ARG A 38 -6.01 -1.51 -5.47
C ARG A 38 -4.84 -0.54 -5.54
N HIS A 39 -3.65 -1.01 -5.20
CA HIS A 39 -2.46 -0.18 -5.18
C HIS A 39 -1.21 -0.96 -5.57
N ARG A 40 -0.18 -0.23 -5.99
CA ARG A 40 1.17 -0.72 -6.31
C ARG A 40 2.17 0.38 -6.01
N ALA A 41 3.28 0.04 -5.37
CA ALA A 41 4.45 0.91 -5.26
C ALA A 41 5.44 0.64 -6.41
N GLU A 42 5.79 1.69 -7.15
CA GLU A 42 6.81 1.70 -8.19
C GLU A 42 7.97 2.63 -7.84
N GLY A 43 9.20 2.21 -8.13
CA GLY A 43 10.42 2.97 -7.84
C GLY A 43 11.30 2.30 -6.79
N GLN A 44 12.37 3.00 -6.40
CA GLN A 44 13.23 2.60 -5.29
C GLN A 44 12.85 3.43 -4.07
N VAL A 45 12.02 2.83 -3.21
CA VAL A 45 11.48 3.46 -2.01
C VAL A 45 11.73 2.52 -0.84
N GLU A 46 12.33 3.07 0.21
CA GLU A 46 12.31 2.47 1.54
C GLU A 46 11.14 3.07 2.30
N ALA A 47 10.25 2.25 2.83
CA ALA A 47 9.05 2.70 3.53
C ALA A 47 8.77 1.86 4.78
N LEU A 48 8.26 2.51 5.82
CA LEU A 48 7.57 1.90 6.94
C LEU A 48 6.10 1.74 6.55
N ILE A 49 5.59 0.51 6.64
CA ILE A 49 4.18 0.19 6.39
C ILE A 49 3.57 -0.26 7.71
N VAL A 50 2.49 0.40 8.13
CA VAL A 50 1.70 0.00 9.29
C VAL A 50 0.37 -0.55 8.79
N GLY A 51 0.11 -1.83 9.06
CA GLY A 51 -1.15 -2.50 8.73
C GLY A 51 -2.07 -2.62 9.95
N ILE A 52 -3.34 -2.25 9.81
CA ILE A 52 -4.36 -2.37 10.85
C ILE A 52 -5.64 -2.99 10.26
N PRO A 53 -6.07 -4.19 10.71
CA PRO A 53 -5.40 -5.13 11.62
C PRO A 53 -4.03 -5.63 11.09
N PRO A 54 -3.23 -6.36 11.89
CA PRO A 54 -1.92 -6.86 11.46
C PRO A 54 -1.98 -7.61 10.13
N PHE A 55 -0.90 -7.49 9.35
CA PHE A 55 -0.78 -8.12 8.03
C PHE A 55 -1.12 -9.62 8.05
N ASP A 56 -1.99 -10.02 7.12
CA ASP A 56 -2.39 -11.40 6.87
C ASP A 56 -2.19 -11.73 5.38
N PRO A 57 -1.31 -12.70 5.03
CA PRO A 57 -1.14 -13.14 3.65
C PRO A 57 -2.43 -13.61 2.97
N ALA A 58 -3.39 -14.17 3.74
CA ALA A 58 -4.67 -14.61 3.21
C ALA A 58 -5.62 -13.43 2.87
N ASP A 59 -5.31 -12.23 3.35
CA ASP A 59 -6.03 -11.01 3.02
C ASP A 59 -5.44 -10.29 1.80
N MET A 60 -4.38 -10.80 1.15
CA MET A 60 -3.78 -10.19 -0.03
C MET A 60 -4.35 -10.80 -1.33
N PHE A 61 -4.95 -9.94 -2.16
CA PHE A 61 -5.52 -10.34 -3.45
C PHE A 61 -4.77 -9.65 -4.58
N VAL A 62 -4.10 -10.45 -5.41
CA VAL A 62 -3.27 -10.01 -6.54
C VAL A 62 -4.06 -10.19 -7.84
N ASP A 63 -3.95 -9.22 -8.74
CA ASP A 63 -4.42 -9.35 -10.14
C ASP A 63 -3.38 -10.03 -11.03
#